data_AF-B4WK18-F1
#
_entry.id   AF-B4WK18-F1
#
_cell.length_a   1.000
_cell.length_b   1.000
_cell.length_c   1.000
_cell.angle_alpha   90.00
_cell.angle_beta   90.00
_cell.angle_gamma   90.00
#
_symmetry.space_group_name_H-M   'P 1'
#
loop_
_entity.id
_entity.type
_entity.pdbx_description
1 polymer ?
#
loop_
_entity_poly.entity_id
_entity_poly.type
_entity_poly.pdbx_seq_one_letter_code
_entity_poly.pdbx_strand_id
1 'polypeptide(L)'
;MPFSQLATAHQVEISNEVGGTLHIEPDDTPRAGEEVLAWVALTRRGGETIQLAECDCQMTVYTQPRQPSSEPILSPSLSAVASEGYQGIPGANLTFPTVGLYTIAVSGSPKQSDDFSPFELAFDVTVAAGASPSESPADSAAAPPQDSSEAASGGSALDDVSTSDTAVSDATAPPDAVASDNVSDAGQRPLLILLLGGVVIGAISFLVLRKR
;
A
#
# COMPACT_ATOMS: atom_id res chain seq x y z
N MET A 1 23.99 -11.03 17.49
CA MET A 1 23.08 -9.86 17.40
C MET A 1 21.91 -10.29 16.53
N PRO A 2 20.74 -10.64 17.08
CA PRO A 2 19.58 -10.80 16.23
C PRO A 2 19.26 -9.42 15.66
N PHE A 3 19.16 -9.31 14.34
CA PHE A 3 18.60 -8.13 13.72
C PHE A 3 17.12 -8.13 14.10
N SER A 4 16.72 -7.25 15.01
CA SER A 4 15.31 -6.90 15.15
C SER A 4 14.89 -6.31 13.81
N GLN A 5 14.28 -7.15 12.99
CA GLN A 5 13.65 -6.74 11.75
C GLN A 5 12.53 -5.78 12.17
N LEU A 6 12.80 -4.49 12.06
CA LEU A 6 11.76 -3.48 12.15
C LEU A 6 10.82 -3.80 10.99
N ALA A 7 9.73 -4.51 11.27
CA ALA A 7 8.58 -4.49 10.40
C ALA A 7 8.10 -3.04 10.44
N THR A 8 8.58 -2.23 9.48
CA THR A 8 7.99 -0.93 9.19
C THR A 8 6.64 -1.24 8.59
N ALA A 9 5.69 -1.57 9.45
CA ALA A 9 4.31 -1.65 9.05
C ALA A 9 3.92 -0.23 8.61
N HIS A 10 3.36 -0.13 7.42
CA HIS A 10 2.93 1.11 6.75
C HIS A 10 4.11 2.03 6.36
N GLN A 11 4.61 1.92 5.13
CA GLN A 11 5.51 2.92 4.57
C GLN A 11 4.70 4.09 4.01
N VAL A 12 5.02 5.31 4.44
CA VAL A 12 4.38 6.54 3.98
C VAL A 12 5.33 7.34 3.10
N GLU A 13 4.86 7.70 1.91
CA GLU A 13 5.58 8.56 0.98
C GLU A 13 4.71 9.76 0.60
N ILE A 14 5.36 10.89 0.28
CA ILE A 14 4.66 12.13 -0.11
C ILE A 14 5.30 12.71 -1.36
N SER A 15 4.47 13.07 -2.34
CA SER A 15 4.87 13.74 -3.56
C SER A 15 3.85 14.83 -3.89
N ASN A 16 4.31 16.07 -3.97
CA ASN A 16 3.47 17.26 -4.12
C ASN A 16 2.40 17.37 -3.00
N GLU A 17 1.14 17.16 -3.36
CA GLU A 17 -0.02 17.19 -2.46
C GLU A 17 -0.65 15.81 -2.23
N VAL A 18 -0.01 14.75 -2.74
CA VAL A 18 -0.46 13.38 -2.60
C VAL A 18 0.46 12.65 -1.63
N GLY A 19 -0.13 12.13 -0.56
CA GLY A 19 0.49 11.13 0.31
C GLY A 19 0.00 9.74 -0.05
N GLY A 20 0.81 8.73 0.19
CA GLY A 20 0.41 7.33 0.05
C GLY A 20 0.96 6.48 1.17
N THR A 21 0.14 5.56 1.67
CA THR A 21 0.55 4.53 2.62
C THR A 21 0.45 3.17 1.94
N LEU A 22 1.57 2.48 1.78
CA LEU A 22 1.61 1.13 1.20
C LEU A 22 1.32 0.09 2.29
N HIS A 23 0.49 -0.88 1.94
CA HIS A 23 0.33 -2.15 2.64
C HIS A 23 0.46 -3.33 1.69
N ILE A 24 0.95 -4.43 2.23
CA ILE A 24 1.05 -5.72 1.54
C ILE A 24 0.50 -6.80 2.47
N GLU A 25 -0.64 -7.37 2.09
CA GLU A 25 -1.31 -8.36 2.91
C GLU A 25 -0.54 -9.68 2.98
N PRO A 26 -0.58 -10.38 4.14
CA PRO A 26 -1.36 -10.03 5.33
C PRO A 26 -0.64 -9.14 6.36
N ASP A 27 0.68 -8.97 6.29
CA ASP A 27 1.50 -8.46 7.41
C ASP A 27 2.71 -7.60 6.99
N ASP A 28 2.66 -6.99 5.79
CA ASP A 28 3.72 -6.19 5.18
C ASP A 28 5.06 -6.94 4.99
N THR A 29 5.04 -8.28 5.08
CA THR A 29 6.24 -9.13 4.95
C THR A 29 6.09 -10.11 3.77
N PRO A 30 6.06 -9.61 2.51
CA PRO A 30 5.86 -10.46 1.36
C PRO A 30 6.96 -11.52 1.24
N ARG A 31 6.57 -12.67 0.69
CA ARG A 31 7.45 -13.82 0.49
C ARG A 31 7.63 -14.13 -0.99
N ALA A 32 8.84 -14.49 -1.36
CA ALA A 32 9.15 -14.84 -2.74
C ALA A 32 8.36 -16.09 -3.17
N GLY A 33 7.73 -16.01 -4.33
CA GLY A 33 6.91 -17.08 -4.90
C GLY A 33 5.48 -17.15 -4.36
N GLU A 34 5.10 -16.33 -3.39
CA GLU A 34 3.75 -16.27 -2.83
C GLU A 34 2.99 -15.08 -3.44
N GLU A 35 1.71 -15.28 -3.77
CA GLU A 35 0.84 -14.18 -4.20
C GLU A 35 0.40 -13.37 -2.98
N VAL A 36 0.54 -12.06 -3.06
CA VAL A 36 0.14 -11.10 -2.03
C VAL A 36 -0.72 -10.02 -2.64
N LEU A 37 -1.62 -9.43 -1.85
CA LEU A 37 -2.35 -8.23 -2.24
C LEU A 37 -1.58 -7.00 -1.74
N ALA A 38 -1.08 -6.18 -2.65
CA ALA A 38 -0.52 -4.88 -2.32
C ALA A 38 -1.53 -3.78 -2.64
N TRP A 39 -1.76 -2.85 -1.72
CA TRP A 39 -2.63 -1.70 -1.94
C TRP A 39 -2.02 -0.44 -1.34
N VAL A 40 -2.38 0.71 -1.91
CA VAL A 40 -1.89 2.01 -1.44
C VAL A 40 -3.07 2.91 -1.11
N ALA A 41 -3.18 3.28 0.16
CA ALA A 41 -4.10 4.32 0.60
C ALA A 41 -3.54 5.69 0.18
N LEU A 42 -4.03 6.21 -0.95
CA LEU A 42 -3.65 7.53 -1.46
C LEU A 42 -4.53 8.60 -0.83
N THR A 43 -3.94 9.71 -0.42
CA THR A 43 -4.65 10.86 0.17
C THR A 43 -4.17 12.18 -0.42
N ARG A 44 -5.10 13.09 -0.67
CA ARG A 44 -4.82 14.50 -0.98
C ARG A 44 -4.45 15.25 0.29
N ARG A 45 -3.88 16.46 0.13
CA ARG A 45 -3.74 17.40 1.24
C ARG A 45 -5.10 17.61 1.92
N GLY A 46 -5.15 17.46 3.24
CA GLY A 46 -6.39 17.49 4.02
C GLY A 46 -6.93 16.11 4.38
N GLY A 47 -6.33 15.02 3.87
CA GLY A 47 -6.64 13.65 4.28
C GLY A 47 -7.76 12.98 3.48
N GLU A 48 -8.28 13.63 2.44
CA GLU A 48 -9.27 13.03 1.55
C GLU A 48 -8.65 11.90 0.73
N THR A 49 -9.31 10.74 0.69
CA THR A 49 -8.83 9.57 -0.05
C THR A 49 -8.95 9.78 -1.55
N ILE A 50 -7.91 9.43 -2.30
CA ILE A 50 -7.93 9.37 -3.76
C ILE A 50 -8.33 7.95 -4.17
N GLN A 51 -9.51 7.81 -4.76
CA GLN A 51 -9.99 6.52 -5.26
C GLN A 51 -9.37 6.20 -6.63
N LEU A 52 -9.16 4.91 -6.93
CA LEU A 52 -8.72 4.44 -8.24
C LEU A 52 -9.66 4.90 -9.37
N ALA A 53 -10.96 5.08 -9.07
CA ALA A 53 -11.92 5.59 -10.03
C ALA A 53 -11.58 7.02 -10.51
N GLU A 54 -10.92 7.83 -9.68
CA GLU A 54 -10.57 9.24 -9.92
C GLU A 54 -9.14 9.41 -10.48
N CYS A 55 -8.34 8.34 -10.46
CA CYS A 55 -6.92 8.37 -10.82
C CYS A 55 -6.62 7.52 -12.05
N ASP A 56 -5.81 8.06 -12.96
CA ASP A 56 -5.10 7.26 -13.98
C ASP A 56 -3.82 6.69 -13.36
N CYS A 57 -4.03 5.82 -12.37
CA CYS A 57 -2.97 5.27 -11.54
C CYS A 57 -2.28 4.07 -12.21
N GLN A 58 -0.99 3.92 -11.94
CA GLN A 58 -0.16 2.79 -12.34
C GLN A 58 0.68 2.32 -11.15
N MET A 59 0.92 1.02 -11.08
CA MET A 59 1.85 0.41 -10.13
C MET A 59 2.91 -0.38 -10.91
N THR A 60 4.16 -0.18 -10.55
CA THR A 60 5.31 -0.87 -11.14
C THR A 60 6.26 -1.34 -10.07
N VAL A 61 6.90 -2.49 -10.28
CA VAL A 61 7.84 -3.08 -9.31
C VAL A 61 9.21 -3.20 -9.95
N TYR A 62 10.26 -2.78 -9.24
CA TYR A 62 11.65 -2.84 -9.65
C TYR A 62 12.48 -3.60 -8.62
N THR A 63 13.50 -4.33 -9.08
CA THR A 63 14.55 -4.83 -8.19
C THR A 63 15.48 -3.70 -7.76
N GLN A 64 16.01 -3.78 -6.54
CA GLN A 64 17.06 -2.86 -6.10
C GLN A 64 18.48 -3.40 -6.34
N PRO A 65 19.47 -2.52 -6.59
CA PRO A 65 19.33 -1.06 -6.70
C PRO A 65 18.67 -0.62 -8.03
N ARG A 66 17.69 0.29 -7.96
CA ARG A 66 17.03 0.85 -9.15
C ARG A 66 17.97 1.81 -9.87
N GLN A 67 18.27 1.53 -11.14
CA GLN A 67 18.92 2.49 -12.04
C GLN A 67 17.86 3.31 -12.77
N PRO A 68 18.15 4.55 -13.22
CA PRO A 68 17.18 5.38 -13.94
C PRO A 68 16.57 4.73 -15.18
N SER A 69 17.31 3.82 -15.83
CA SER A 69 16.86 3.05 -17.00
C SER A 69 16.43 1.62 -16.68
N SER A 70 16.18 1.29 -15.40
CA SER A 70 15.70 -0.04 -15.02
C SER A 70 14.30 -0.25 -15.55
N GLU A 71 14.09 -1.37 -16.23
CA GLU A 71 12.76 -1.82 -16.61
C GLU A 71 12.03 -2.40 -15.39
N PRO A 72 10.71 -2.21 -15.28
CA PRO A 72 9.94 -2.84 -14.23
C PRO A 72 9.90 -4.36 -14.43
N ILE A 73 10.05 -5.11 -13.35
CA ILE A 73 9.90 -6.57 -13.37
C ILE A 73 8.43 -7.00 -13.26
N LEU A 74 7.56 -6.14 -12.71
CA LEU A 74 6.11 -6.32 -12.66
C LEU A 74 5.41 -5.00 -12.99
N SER A 75 4.29 -5.08 -13.69
CA SER A 75 3.40 -3.95 -14.00
C SER A 75 1.96 -4.45 -13.96
N PRO A 76 1.42 -4.77 -12.77
CA PRO A 76 0.09 -5.36 -12.66
C PRO A 76 -1.01 -4.37 -13.08
N SER A 77 -2.16 -4.92 -13.45
CA SER A 77 -3.38 -4.12 -13.57
C SER A 77 -3.90 -3.79 -12.17
N LEU A 78 -4.26 -2.52 -11.96
CA LEU A 78 -4.87 -2.08 -10.70
C LEU A 78 -6.35 -2.44 -10.64
N SER A 79 -6.80 -2.76 -9.44
CA SER A 79 -8.19 -2.97 -9.07
C SER A 79 -8.53 -2.17 -7.83
N ALA A 80 -9.81 -1.84 -7.68
CA ALA A 80 -10.30 -1.13 -6.51
C ALA A 80 -10.40 -2.10 -5.33
N VAL A 81 -9.72 -1.78 -4.23
CA VAL A 81 -9.71 -2.58 -2.99
C VAL A 81 -10.44 -1.81 -1.89
N ALA A 82 -11.05 -2.56 -0.97
CA ALA A 82 -11.55 -2.03 0.30
C ALA A 82 -10.88 -2.79 1.44
N SER A 83 -10.05 -2.10 2.23
CA SER A 83 -9.31 -2.67 3.35
C SER A 83 -9.08 -1.58 4.39
N GLU A 84 -9.02 -1.95 5.67
CA GLU A 84 -8.74 -1.04 6.79
C GLU A 84 -9.58 0.24 6.84
N GLY A 85 -10.83 0.17 6.39
CA GLY A 85 -11.75 1.33 6.35
C GLY A 85 -11.61 2.21 5.11
N TYR A 86 -10.58 2.00 4.27
CA TYR A 86 -10.47 2.60 2.94
C TYR A 86 -11.40 1.88 1.95
N GLN A 87 -11.87 2.63 0.95
CA GLN A 87 -12.71 2.11 -0.12
C GLN A 87 -12.21 2.64 -1.46
N GLY A 88 -12.25 1.78 -2.48
CA GLY A 88 -11.93 2.18 -3.84
C GLY A 88 -10.45 2.50 -4.07
N ILE A 89 -9.55 2.14 -3.16
CA ILE A 89 -8.12 2.45 -3.26
C ILE A 89 -7.43 1.55 -4.30
N PRO A 90 -6.34 2.02 -4.94
CA PRO A 90 -5.58 1.22 -5.88
C PRO A 90 -4.92 0.02 -5.18
N GLY A 91 -5.17 -1.18 -5.66
CA GLY A 91 -4.46 -2.38 -5.26
C GLY A 91 -4.29 -3.40 -6.39
N ALA A 92 -3.34 -4.31 -6.21
CA ALA A 92 -3.00 -5.34 -7.17
C ALA A 92 -2.43 -6.58 -6.48
N ASN A 93 -2.70 -7.75 -7.06
CA ASN A 93 -1.98 -8.97 -6.70
C ASN A 93 -0.57 -8.93 -7.27
N LEU A 94 0.41 -9.28 -6.45
CA LEU A 94 1.82 -9.36 -6.79
C LEU A 94 2.38 -10.74 -6.43
N THR A 95 3.32 -11.23 -7.23
CA THR A 95 4.17 -12.37 -6.85
C THR A 95 5.62 -11.99 -7.09
N PHE A 96 6.37 -11.82 -6.01
CA PHE A 96 7.79 -11.49 -6.12
C PHE A 96 8.59 -12.74 -6.50
N PRO A 97 9.42 -12.71 -7.56
CA PRO A 97 10.04 -13.93 -8.08
C PRO A 97 11.13 -14.47 -7.16
N THR A 98 11.87 -13.60 -6.47
CA THR A 98 13.02 -13.98 -5.64
C THR A 98 13.09 -13.16 -4.35
N VAL A 99 13.80 -13.67 -3.35
CA VAL A 99 14.16 -12.93 -2.14
C VAL A 99 15.00 -11.71 -2.52
N GLY A 100 14.76 -10.57 -1.87
CA GLY A 100 15.56 -9.38 -2.13
C GLY A 100 14.87 -8.07 -1.75
N LEU A 101 15.51 -6.97 -2.14
CA LEU A 101 15.00 -5.63 -1.99
C LEU A 101 14.36 -5.18 -3.31
N TYR A 102 13.17 -4.59 -3.20
CA TYR A 102 12.39 -4.10 -4.32
C TYR A 102 11.92 -2.68 -4.06
N THR A 103 11.58 -1.97 -5.12
CA THR A 103 10.83 -0.72 -5.04
C THR A 103 9.49 -0.92 -5.74
N ILE A 104 8.40 -0.67 -5.02
CA ILE A 104 7.06 -0.52 -5.59
C ILE A 104 6.87 0.97 -5.87
N ALA A 105 6.78 1.33 -7.14
CA ALA A 105 6.48 2.70 -7.55
C ALA A 105 5.01 2.81 -7.95
N VAL A 106 4.29 3.76 -7.35
CA VAL A 106 2.92 4.13 -7.72
C VAL A 106 2.94 5.54 -8.27
N SER A 107 2.41 5.70 -9.47
CA SER A 107 2.27 7.01 -10.12
C SER A 107 0.86 7.22 -10.60
N GLY A 108 0.48 8.48 -10.79
CA GLY A 108 -0.85 8.79 -11.27
C GLY A 108 -1.05 10.26 -11.58
N SER A 109 -2.13 10.53 -12.30
CA SER A 109 -2.68 11.85 -12.57
C SER A 109 -4.19 11.81 -12.33
N PRO A 110 -4.82 12.95 -12.02
CA PRO A 110 -6.26 12.97 -11.85
C PRO A 110 -6.95 12.82 -13.21
N LYS A 111 -8.10 12.14 -13.23
CA LYS A 111 -8.96 12.06 -14.43
C LYS A 111 -9.74 13.34 -14.69
N GLN A 112 -10.00 14.12 -13.65
CA GLN A 112 -10.59 15.45 -13.74
C GLN A 112 -9.49 16.48 -13.43
N SER A 113 -9.32 17.48 -14.29
CA SER A 113 -8.30 18.51 -14.06
C SER A 113 -8.53 19.21 -12.73
N ASP A 114 -7.42 19.57 -12.05
CA ASP A 114 -7.38 20.33 -10.80
C ASP A 114 -7.81 19.59 -9.51
N ASP A 115 -8.10 18.28 -9.58
CA ASP A 115 -8.41 17.46 -8.41
C ASP A 115 -7.20 17.22 -7.49
N PHE A 116 -6.05 16.91 -8.09
CA PHE A 116 -4.74 16.77 -7.44
C PHE A 116 -3.61 16.81 -8.48
N SER A 117 -2.39 17.10 -8.05
CA SER A 117 -1.20 17.16 -8.89
C SER A 117 -0.71 15.76 -9.26
N PRO A 118 -0.20 15.54 -10.49
CA PRO A 118 0.46 14.29 -10.83
C PRO A 118 1.57 13.93 -9.84
N PHE A 119 1.75 12.64 -9.58
CA PHE A 119 2.65 12.16 -8.54
C PHE A 119 3.38 10.87 -8.95
N GLU A 120 4.51 10.62 -8.27
CA GLU A 120 5.16 9.31 -8.17
C GLU A 120 5.59 9.12 -6.71
N LEU A 121 5.25 7.98 -6.13
CA LEU A 121 5.62 7.52 -4.79
C LEU A 121 6.41 6.22 -4.94
N ALA A 122 7.49 6.07 -4.18
CA ALA A 122 8.38 4.91 -4.27
C ALA A 122 8.58 4.28 -2.89
N PHE A 123 8.09 3.05 -2.72
CA PHE A 123 8.13 2.31 -1.47
C PHE A 123 9.16 1.19 -1.56
N ASP A 124 10.00 1.07 -0.54
CA ASP A 124 11.08 0.09 -0.49
C ASP A 124 10.63 -1.13 0.31
N VAL A 125 10.62 -2.29 -0.36
CA VAL A 125 10.04 -3.52 0.17
C VAL A 125 11.12 -4.58 0.28
N THR A 126 11.19 -5.21 1.44
CA THR A 126 12.04 -6.39 1.66
C THR A 126 11.20 -7.65 1.50
N VAL A 127 11.55 -8.49 0.53
CA VAL A 127 10.88 -9.77 0.28
C VAL A 127 11.65 -10.89 0.96
N ALA A 128 10.98 -11.62 1.85
CA ALA A 128 11.51 -12.75 2.58
C ALA A 128 11.49 -14.04 1.75
N ALA A 129 12.17 -15.07 2.24
CA ALA A 129 12.06 -16.41 1.68
C ALA A 129 10.62 -16.95 1.86
N GLY A 130 10.02 -17.42 0.76
CA GLY A 130 8.80 -18.20 0.80
C GLY A 130 9.02 -19.56 1.42
N ALA A 131 7.93 -20.19 1.86
CA ALA A 131 7.99 -21.60 2.18
C ALA A 131 8.41 -22.34 0.90
N SER A 132 9.51 -23.11 0.97
CA SER A 132 9.72 -24.11 -0.08
C SER A 132 8.44 -24.95 -0.14
N PRO A 133 7.91 -25.28 -1.33
CA PRO A 133 6.81 -26.22 -1.40
C PRO A 133 7.28 -27.47 -0.66
N SER A 134 6.74 -27.67 0.55
CA SER A 134 7.02 -28.85 1.33
C SER A 134 6.63 -29.99 0.43
N GLU A 135 7.63 -30.77 0.02
CA GLU A 135 7.40 -32.06 -0.60
C GLU A 135 6.39 -32.76 0.29
N SER A 136 5.16 -32.89 -0.21
CA SER A 136 4.10 -33.56 0.49
C SER A 136 4.61 -34.96 0.81
N PRO A 137 4.56 -35.44 2.07
CA PRO A 137 4.96 -36.81 2.38
C PRO A 137 3.88 -37.75 1.85
N ALA A 138 3.82 -37.90 0.53
CA ALA A 138 2.98 -38.82 -0.20
C ALA A 138 3.86 -39.89 -0.88
N ASP A 139 4.87 -40.38 -0.17
CA ASP A 139 5.39 -41.73 -0.37
C ASP A 139 5.95 -42.29 0.95
N SER A 140 5.05 -42.52 1.90
CA SER A 140 5.29 -43.48 2.98
C SER A 140 4.06 -44.36 3.15
N ALA A 141 3.70 -45.03 2.05
CA ALA A 141 2.80 -46.17 2.07
C ALA A 141 3.63 -47.46 2.15
N ALA A 142 4.15 -47.78 3.33
CA ALA A 142 4.47 -49.15 3.72
C ALA A 142 4.73 -49.25 5.24
N ALA A 143 3.66 -49.31 6.03
CA ALA A 143 3.69 -49.99 7.31
C ALA A 143 2.48 -50.94 7.39
N PRO A 144 2.68 -52.21 7.81
CA PRO A 144 1.62 -53.22 7.87
C PRO A 144 0.64 -52.96 9.02
N PRO A 145 -0.56 -53.58 8.99
CA PRO A 145 -1.58 -53.35 10.01
C PRO A 145 -1.36 -54.20 11.28
N GLN A 146 -2.17 -53.88 12.30
CA GLN A 146 -2.52 -54.64 13.52
C GLN A 146 -1.69 -54.24 14.78
N ASP A 147 -2.22 -54.19 16.00
CA ASP A 147 -3.48 -54.64 16.59
C ASP A 147 -3.77 -53.87 17.90
N SER A 148 -5.05 -53.80 18.20
CA SER A 148 -5.82 -53.38 19.37
C SER A 148 -5.19 -53.47 20.78
N SER A 149 -5.44 -52.45 21.61
CA SER A 149 -5.97 -52.66 22.97
C SER A 149 -6.55 -51.37 23.56
N GLU A 150 -7.85 -51.43 23.82
CA GLU A 150 -8.71 -50.52 24.55
C GLU A 150 -8.47 -50.61 26.07
N ALA A 151 -8.53 -49.48 26.81
CA ALA A 151 -8.91 -49.44 28.23
C ALA A 151 -9.16 -47.99 28.73
N ALA A 152 -10.42 -47.58 28.64
CA ALA A 152 -11.26 -46.98 29.69
C ALA A 152 -10.74 -45.90 30.68
N SER A 153 -11.54 -44.81 30.73
CA SER A 153 -12.26 -44.28 31.90
C SER A 153 -11.67 -43.18 32.79
N GLY A 154 -12.50 -42.13 32.99
CA GLY A 154 -12.47 -41.15 34.09
C GLY A 154 -12.15 -39.73 33.58
N GLY A 155 -12.97 -38.69 33.68
CA GLY A 155 -14.01 -38.35 34.66
C GLY A 155 -13.57 -37.09 35.42
N SER A 156 -14.49 -36.11 35.54
CA SER A 156 -14.42 -34.82 36.29
C SER A 156 -13.73 -33.65 35.55
N ALA A 157 -14.41 -32.59 35.09
CA ALA A 157 -15.31 -31.64 35.77
C ALA A 157 -14.64 -30.91 36.94
N LEU A 158 -14.20 -29.66 36.71
CA LEU A 158 -14.18 -28.46 37.58
C LEU A 158 -13.88 -27.27 36.63
N ASP A 159 -14.84 -26.40 36.34
CA ASP A 159 -15.12 -25.16 37.09
C ASP A 159 -13.87 -24.29 37.29
N ASP A 160 -13.71 -23.24 36.47
CA ASP A 160 -13.20 -21.97 37.01
C ASP A 160 -13.81 -20.79 36.25
N VAL A 161 -14.73 -20.15 36.96
CA VAL A 161 -15.41 -18.91 36.62
C VAL A 161 -14.49 -17.76 37.00
N SER A 162 -13.93 -17.05 36.02
CA SER A 162 -13.24 -15.78 36.28
C SER A 162 -14.15 -14.62 35.92
N THR A 163 -15.07 -14.34 36.84
CA THR A 163 -15.78 -13.06 36.94
C THR A 163 -14.89 -12.07 37.68
N SER A 164 -14.35 -11.10 36.95
CA SER A 164 -13.80 -9.87 37.52
C SER A 164 -14.80 -8.75 37.28
N ASP A 165 -15.52 -8.45 38.36
CA ASP A 165 -16.55 -7.45 38.48
C ASP A 165 -15.97 -6.02 38.60
N THR A 166 -16.81 -5.05 38.25
CA THR A 166 -16.88 -3.69 38.79
C THR A 166 -15.70 -2.72 38.56
N ALA A 167 -15.93 -1.75 37.66
CA ALA A 167 -15.99 -0.33 38.07
C ALA A 167 -16.88 0.47 37.10
N VAL A 168 -18.10 0.74 37.56
CA VAL A 168 -18.99 1.79 37.06
C VAL A 168 -18.64 3.09 37.79
N SER A 169 -18.33 4.14 37.03
CA SER A 169 -18.50 5.56 37.36
C SER A 169 -18.73 6.26 36.01
N ASP A 170 -19.95 6.59 35.63
CA ASP A 170 -20.73 7.76 36.09
C ASP A 170 -19.97 9.08 35.90
N ALA A 171 -20.35 9.84 34.86
CA ALA A 171 -20.75 11.25 34.95
C ALA A 171 -20.60 11.99 33.59
N THR A 172 -21.74 12.26 32.98
CA THR A 172 -22.18 13.63 32.65
C THR A 172 -21.40 14.48 31.61
N ALA A 173 -22.03 14.57 30.43
CA ALA A 173 -22.28 15.75 29.59
C ALA A 173 -21.23 16.27 28.57
N PRO A 174 -21.67 16.53 27.31
CA PRO A 174 -21.05 17.44 26.32
C PRO A 174 -21.74 18.83 26.39
N PRO A 175 -21.58 19.79 25.43
CA PRO A 175 -20.47 20.15 24.54
C PRO A 175 -20.09 21.66 24.68
N ASP A 176 -18.81 22.03 24.59
CA ASP A 176 -18.46 23.42 24.29
C ASP A 176 -18.23 23.60 22.79
N ALA A 177 -19.30 24.08 22.16
CA ALA A 177 -19.25 24.76 20.88
C ALA A 177 -18.49 26.09 21.05
N VAL A 178 -17.33 26.20 20.42
CA VAL A 178 -16.76 27.51 20.07
C VAL A 178 -17.10 27.79 18.61
N ALA A 179 -18.16 28.57 18.46
CA ALA A 179 -18.53 29.22 17.22
C ALA A 179 -17.50 30.30 16.84
N SER A 180 -17.21 30.34 15.55
CA SER A 180 -17.08 31.52 14.72
C SER A 180 -16.33 32.75 15.26
N ASP A 181 -15.20 33.05 14.62
CA ASP A 181 -14.95 34.42 14.18
C ASP A 181 -14.52 34.43 12.71
N ASN A 182 -15.41 35.03 11.91
CA ASN A 182 -15.16 35.48 10.56
C ASN A 182 -14.19 36.66 10.60
N VAL A 183 -13.07 36.57 9.89
CA VAL A 183 -12.43 37.76 9.33
C VAL A 183 -12.33 37.58 7.83
N SER A 184 -13.32 38.13 7.15
CA SER A 184 -13.23 38.52 5.76
C SER A 184 -12.32 39.75 5.67
N ASP A 185 -11.08 39.57 5.24
CA ASP A 185 -10.29 40.70 4.71
C ASP A 185 -10.44 40.69 3.19
N ALA A 186 -11.44 41.43 2.74
CA ALA A 186 -11.54 41.90 1.36
C ALA A 186 -10.74 43.21 1.28
N GLY A 187 -9.51 43.13 0.78
CA GLY A 187 -8.64 44.28 0.62
C GLY A 187 -7.70 44.16 -0.59
N GLN A 188 -8.12 44.76 -1.71
CA GLN A 188 -7.31 45.74 -2.47
C GLN A 188 -5.84 45.35 -2.77
N ARG A 189 -5.31 45.19 -3.99
CA ARG A 189 -5.63 45.71 -5.34
C ARG A 189 -4.47 45.23 -6.29
N PRO A 190 -4.57 45.46 -7.61
CA PRO A 190 -3.85 44.70 -8.63
C PRO A 190 -2.41 45.19 -8.86
N LEU A 191 -1.50 44.27 -9.22
CA LEU A 191 -0.28 44.61 -9.92
C LEU A 191 -0.31 44.03 -11.34
N LEU A 192 -0.52 44.95 -12.27
CA LEU A 192 -0.31 44.84 -13.70
C LEU A 192 1.13 44.36 -13.97
N ILE A 193 1.31 43.14 -14.49
CA ILE A 193 2.57 42.74 -15.15
C ILE A 193 2.27 42.40 -16.61
N LEU A 194 2.51 43.40 -17.45
CA LEU A 194 2.73 43.29 -18.89
C LEU A 194 4.11 42.66 -19.13
N LEU A 195 4.16 41.42 -19.62
CA LEU A 195 5.29 40.85 -20.35
C LEU A 195 4.68 40.03 -21.49
N LEU A 196 4.40 40.63 -22.66
CA LEU A 196 5.30 40.71 -23.80
C LEU A 196 6.20 39.48 -23.99
N GLY A 197 5.80 38.62 -24.92
CA GLY A 197 6.72 38.13 -25.93
C GLY A 197 7.08 36.65 -25.88
N GLY A 198 6.89 35.97 -27.01
CA GLY A 198 7.76 34.86 -27.39
C GLY A 198 7.08 33.52 -27.67
N VAL A 199 6.18 33.46 -28.65
CA VAL A 199 5.94 32.20 -29.37
C VAL A 199 7.20 31.93 -30.21
N VAL A 200 8.00 30.93 -29.81
CA VAL A 200 9.04 30.35 -30.67
C VAL A 200 8.54 28.99 -31.14
N ILE A 201 8.05 28.96 -32.37
CA ILE A 201 7.76 27.74 -33.13
C ILE A 201 9.12 27.16 -33.55
N GLY A 202 9.61 26.19 -32.79
CA GLY A 202 10.77 25.38 -33.16
C GLY A 202 10.33 24.15 -33.94
N ALA A 203 10.30 24.22 -35.27
CA ALA A 203 10.18 23.05 -36.12
C ALA A 203 11.52 22.29 -36.12
N ILE A 204 11.58 21.14 -35.43
CA ILE A 204 12.73 20.25 -35.50
C ILE A 204 12.49 19.26 -36.64
N SER A 205 13.16 19.51 -37.76
CA SER A 205 13.26 18.59 -38.90
C SER A 205 13.99 17.32 -38.49
N PHE A 206 13.29 16.18 -38.53
CA PHE A 206 13.91 14.86 -38.45
C PHE A 206 14.68 14.56 -39.75
N LEU A 207 16.01 14.64 -39.68
CA LEU A 207 16.90 14.12 -40.72
C LEU A 207 17.11 12.62 -40.47
N VAL A 208 16.40 11.79 -41.24
CA VAL A 208 16.59 10.34 -41.29
C VAL A 208 17.89 10.02 -42.02
N LEU A 209 18.93 9.63 -41.29
CA LEU A 209 20.13 9.03 -41.87
C LEU A 209 19.95 7.51 -41.96
N ARG A 210 19.59 7.03 -43.15
CA ARG A 210 19.60 5.61 -43.54
C ARG A 210 21.08 5.18 -43.71
N LYS A 211 21.57 4.28 -42.86
CA LYS A 211 22.87 3.62 -43.06
C LYS A 211 22.64 2.31 -43.82
N ARG A 212 23.41 2.13 -44.90
CA ARG A 212 23.55 0.88 -45.65
C ARG A 212 24.38 -0.12 -44.86
#